data_AF-A0A538N9G1-F1
#
_entry.id   AF-A0A538N9G1-F1
#
_cell.length_a   1.000
_cell.length_b   1.000
_cell.length_c   1.000
_cell.angle_alpha   90.00
_cell.angle_beta   90.00
_cell.angle_gamma   90.00
#
_symmetry.space_group_name_H-M   'P 1'
#
loop_
_entity.id
_entity.type
_entity.pdbx_description
1 polymer ?
#
loop_
_entity_poly.entity_id
_entity_poly.type
_entity_poly.pdbx_seq_one_letter_code
_entity_poly.pdbx_strand_id
1 'polypeptide(L)'
;MRPIDDGPAQPRPGSREYTEPGFVHAARLELDELLEQLISRARDVQAARGRLRGLLRANLEVARAVDLDEVLRHILEAARTLVDARFAALGVVEQGRLVRFLHAGMDPATVASIGYLPDGKGLLGRLIDYPEPLRLPDIAGHLSSVGFPERHPPMRSFLGVPVRVGQRVFGNLYLTDKQGADGFSHDDEELVLALAGAAGVAISHAALFAEAQRRQEWHAAMVAMTTALTDEEPARGLTRIAQHARAVCTAAGTAICIPAEEPDQLRVVATEGCCEPWLGALLPVAGSVPGEALTGRRPVVVTDPAADPGTAGWLGAAAGPLVAVPLVSDLAVSGVLLVCRYPDGGPFDRVELEMLTAFGIQAALALQLAEARADNDRLRLVEERQHIGEDLQRRVVQRLFRLGLELQGVAGRTTDGQARETISAKVEEIDAVIREIRAAVFSLRPTGDQSG
;
A
#
# COMPACT_ATOMS: atom_id res chain seq x y z
N MET A 1 -44.91 -77.74 102.33
CA MET A 1 -45.87 -77.88 101.22
C MET A 1 -45.45 -76.92 100.13
N ARG A 2 -44.77 -77.48 99.11
CA ARG A 2 -44.43 -76.98 97.75
C ARG A 2 -43.87 -75.54 97.52
N PRO A 3 -43.03 -75.40 96.46
CA PRO A 3 -41.93 -74.43 96.33
C PRO A 3 -42.13 -73.45 95.16
N ILE A 4 -41.03 -72.89 94.61
CA ILE A 4 -40.83 -72.23 93.27
C ILE A 4 -40.83 -70.69 93.37
N ASP A 5 -39.91 -69.90 92.79
CA ASP A 5 -38.61 -70.11 92.12
C ASP A 5 -37.89 -68.75 91.97
N ASP A 6 -36.60 -68.85 91.60
CA ASP A 6 -35.85 -67.95 90.69
C ASP A 6 -35.68 -66.45 91.01
N GLY A 7 -34.54 -66.13 91.61
CA GLY A 7 -33.86 -64.84 91.42
C GLY A 7 -32.46 -65.07 90.84
N PRO A 8 -32.12 -64.60 89.63
CA PRO A 8 -30.85 -64.95 89.01
C PRO A 8 -29.68 -64.08 89.54
N ALA A 9 -28.61 -64.81 89.83
CA ALA A 9 -27.18 -64.51 89.75
C ALA A 9 -26.70 -63.05 89.53
N GLN A 10 -25.92 -62.55 90.49
CA GLN A 10 -24.97 -61.45 90.28
C GLN A 10 -23.59 -61.99 89.87
N PRO A 11 -22.99 -61.49 88.77
CA PRO A 11 -21.55 -61.51 88.58
C PRO A 11 -20.93 -60.10 88.77
N ARG A 12 -19.81 -60.03 89.49
CA ARG A 12 -18.82 -58.93 89.45
C ARG A 12 -17.88 -59.12 88.23
N PRO A 13 -16.95 -58.20 87.93
CA PRO A 13 -17.10 -56.81 87.50
C PRO A 13 -16.65 -56.65 86.02
N GLY A 14 -17.46 -56.00 85.19
CA GLY A 14 -17.17 -55.73 83.78
C GLY A 14 -16.36 -54.46 83.55
N SER A 15 -15.40 -54.56 82.64
CA SER A 15 -14.50 -53.57 82.07
C SER A 15 -15.15 -52.23 81.71
N ARG A 16 -14.43 -51.14 81.99
CA ARG A 16 -14.68 -49.79 81.47
C ARG A 16 -14.68 -49.81 79.93
N GLU A 17 -15.85 -49.65 79.31
CA GLU A 17 -15.96 -49.08 77.98
C GLU A 17 -16.20 -47.58 78.14
N TYR A 18 -15.16 -46.80 77.83
CA TYR A 18 -15.25 -45.37 77.61
C TYR A 18 -15.97 -45.13 76.28
N THR A 19 -17.22 -44.70 76.34
CA THR A 19 -17.90 -44.10 75.19
C THR A 19 -17.65 -42.60 75.21
N GLU A 20 -16.97 -42.07 74.19
CA GLU A 20 -17.24 -40.75 73.57
C GLU A 20 -16.26 -40.50 72.39
N PRO A 21 -16.53 -39.60 71.42
CA PRO A 21 -17.73 -38.74 71.29
C PRO A 21 -18.21 -38.45 69.83
N GLY A 22 -19.51 -38.09 69.69
CA GLY A 22 -20.07 -37.47 68.48
C GLY A 22 -19.54 -36.07 68.14
N PHE A 23 -18.78 -35.43 69.05
CA PHE A 23 -18.13 -34.14 68.82
C PHE A 23 -17.01 -34.18 67.77
N VAL A 24 -16.29 -35.30 67.64
CA VAL A 24 -15.20 -35.44 66.66
C VAL A 24 -15.71 -35.52 65.22
N HIS A 25 -16.95 -35.97 65.03
CA HIS A 25 -17.56 -36.09 63.71
C HIS A 25 -18.13 -34.76 63.22
N ALA A 26 -18.78 -33.99 64.08
CA ALA A 26 -19.27 -32.64 63.76
C ALA A 26 -18.12 -31.66 63.46
N ALA A 27 -17.06 -31.66 64.27
CA ALA A 27 -15.89 -30.81 64.03
C ALA A 27 -15.08 -31.21 62.78
N ARG A 28 -15.13 -32.49 62.36
CA ARG A 28 -14.55 -32.94 61.09
C ARG A 28 -15.37 -32.47 59.89
N LEU A 29 -16.69 -32.56 59.97
CA LEU A 29 -17.59 -32.08 58.90
C LEU A 29 -17.46 -30.56 58.70
N GLU A 30 -17.39 -29.77 59.78
CA GLU A 30 -17.14 -28.32 59.70
C GLU A 30 -15.76 -28.00 59.11
N LEU A 31 -14.73 -28.78 59.43
CA LEU A 31 -13.39 -28.61 58.87
C LEU A 31 -13.34 -28.96 57.39
N ASP A 32 -14.02 -30.04 56.98
CA ASP A 32 -14.11 -30.47 55.58
C ASP A 32 -14.87 -29.43 54.74
N GLU A 33 -15.96 -28.86 55.27
CA GLU A 33 -16.72 -27.78 54.61
C GLU A 33 -15.90 -26.49 54.48
N LEU A 34 -15.15 -26.10 55.52
CA LEU A 34 -14.23 -24.96 55.46
C LEU A 34 -13.07 -25.19 54.48
N LEU A 35 -12.55 -26.41 54.39
CA LEU A 35 -11.54 -26.82 53.42
C LEU A 35 -12.08 -26.74 51.99
N GLU A 36 -13.30 -27.23 51.74
CA GLU A 36 -13.96 -27.11 50.43
C GLU A 36 -14.18 -25.66 50.04
N GLN A 37 -14.64 -24.81 50.97
CA GLN A 37 -14.80 -23.37 50.74
C GLN A 37 -13.46 -22.67 50.44
N LEU A 38 -12.40 -23.01 51.18
CA LEU A 38 -11.05 -22.48 50.94
C LEU A 38 -10.49 -22.92 49.58
N ILE A 39 -10.68 -24.18 49.22
CA ILE A 39 -10.25 -24.72 47.93
C ILE A 39 -11.04 -24.07 46.79
N SER A 40 -12.35 -23.87 46.94
CA SER A 40 -13.17 -23.15 45.95
C SER A 40 -12.68 -21.73 45.77
N ARG A 41 -12.52 -20.97 46.87
CA ARG A 41 -12.00 -19.60 46.81
C ARG A 41 -10.59 -19.52 46.20
N ALA A 42 -9.73 -20.49 46.51
CA ALA A 42 -8.40 -20.55 45.93
C ALA A 42 -8.44 -20.81 44.41
N ARG A 43 -9.33 -21.68 43.93
CA ARG A 43 -9.55 -21.90 42.49
C ARG A 43 -10.11 -20.64 41.82
N ASP A 44 -11.06 -19.96 42.44
CA ASP A 44 -11.65 -18.70 41.91
C ASP A 44 -10.58 -17.62 41.77
N VAL A 45 -9.73 -17.44 42.78
CA VAL A 45 -8.60 -16.51 42.75
C VAL A 45 -7.57 -16.90 41.69
N GLN A 46 -7.26 -18.19 41.53
CA GLN A 46 -6.35 -18.65 40.49
C GLN A 46 -6.92 -18.44 39.08
N ALA A 47 -8.21 -18.72 38.88
CA ALA A 47 -8.90 -18.47 37.63
C ALA A 47 -8.95 -16.97 37.29
N ALA A 48 -9.24 -16.10 38.28
CA ALA A 48 -9.20 -14.65 38.11
C ALA A 48 -7.79 -14.14 37.75
N ARG A 49 -6.74 -14.66 38.41
CA ARG A 49 -5.34 -14.33 38.08
C ARG A 49 -4.92 -14.84 36.70
N GLY A 50 -5.40 -16.02 36.29
CA GLY A 50 -5.21 -16.57 34.94
C GLY A 50 -5.85 -15.66 33.88
N ARG A 51 -7.09 -15.26 34.09
CA ARG A 51 -7.85 -14.35 33.23
C ARG A 51 -7.19 -12.97 33.09
N LEU A 52 -6.76 -12.36 34.20
CA LEU A 52 -6.04 -11.08 34.18
C LEU A 52 -4.70 -11.18 33.42
N ARG A 53 -3.95 -12.26 33.62
CA ARG A 53 -2.70 -12.50 32.86
C ARG A 53 -2.98 -12.71 31.37
N GLY A 54 -4.07 -13.41 31.02
CA GLY A 54 -4.53 -13.57 29.65
C GLY A 54 -4.85 -12.23 28.99
N LEU A 55 -5.61 -11.36 29.67
CA LEU A 55 -5.90 -10.01 29.21
C LEU A 55 -4.64 -9.14 29.05
N LEU A 56 -3.74 -9.15 30.04
CA LEU A 56 -2.49 -8.39 29.96
C LEU A 56 -1.61 -8.88 28.80
N ARG A 57 -1.57 -10.19 28.56
CA ARG A 57 -0.81 -10.78 27.46
C ARG A 57 -1.43 -10.41 26.11
N ALA A 58 -2.75 -10.55 25.96
CA ALA A 58 -3.47 -10.12 24.78
C ALA A 58 -3.23 -8.63 24.48
N ASN A 59 -3.31 -7.76 25.49
CA ASN A 59 -3.02 -6.34 25.35
C ASN A 59 -1.59 -6.05 24.88
N LEU A 60 -0.59 -6.79 25.39
CA LEU A 60 0.82 -6.61 25.01
C LEU A 60 1.12 -7.14 23.61
N GLU A 61 0.51 -8.25 23.19
CA GLU A 61 0.67 -8.81 21.84
C GLU A 61 0.00 -7.88 20.80
N VAL A 62 -1.17 -7.36 21.14
CA VAL A 62 -1.92 -6.40 20.33
C VAL A 62 -1.23 -5.04 20.21
N ALA A 63 -0.53 -4.57 21.25
CA ALA A 63 0.24 -3.33 21.21
C ALA A 63 1.55 -3.39 20.40
N ARG A 64 2.04 -4.60 20.06
CA ARG A 64 3.28 -4.81 19.31
C ARG A 64 3.06 -4.97 17.80
N ALA A 65 1.86 -5.33 17.39
CA ALA A 65 1.56 -5.59 15.99
C ALA A 65 1.42 -4.25 15.23
N VAL A 66 2.17 -4.15 14.14
CA VAL A 66 2.27 -2.96 13.28
C VAL A 66 1.31 -3.05 12.09
N ASP A 67 0.98 -4.28 11.69
CA ASP A 67 0.02 -4.58 10.63
C ASP A 67 -1.39 -4.79 11.20
N LEU A 68 -2.37 -4.07 10.64
CA LEU A 68 -3.77 -4.18 11.01
C LEU A 68 -4.28 -5.63 10.89
N ASP A 69 -3.88 -6.37 9.87
CA ASP A 69 -4.34 -7.75 9.65
C ASP A 69 -3.87 -8.69 10.75
N GLU A 70 -2.64 -8.47 11.21
CA GLU A 70 -2.05 -9.21 12.30
C GLU A 70 -2.74 -8.87 13.63
N VAL A 71 -2.99 -7.58 13.87
CA VAL A 71 -3.76 -7.10 15.04
C VAL A 71 -5.15 -7.77 15.08
N LEU A 72 -5.90 -7.75 13.97
CA LEU A 72 -7.24 -8.32 13.91
C LEU A 72 -7.26 -9.83 14.18
N ARG A 73 -6.30 -10.58 13.61
CA ARG A 73 -6.15 -12.02 13.88
C ARG A 73 -5.80 -12.31 15.34
N HIS A 74 -4.90 -11.53 15.94
CA HIS A 74 -4.54 -11.69 17.35
C HIS A 74 -5.70 -11.38 18.30
N ILE A 75 -6.44 -10.29 18.06
CA ILE A 75 -7.64 -9.96 18.85
C ILE A 75 -8.65 -11.11 18.78
N LEU A 76 -8.87 -11.66 17.59
CA LEU A 76 -9.81 -12.73 17.36
C LEU A 76 -9.46 -14.01 18.14
N GLU A 77 -8.21 -14.48 18.03
CA GLU A 77 -7.76 -15.67 18.78
C GLU A 77 -7.68 -15.43 20.28
N ALA A 78 -7.28 -14.23 20.70
CA ALA A 78 -7.29 -13.84 22.11
C ALA A 78 -8.71 -13.89 22.68
N ALA A 79 -9.70 -13.34 21.97
CA ALA A 79 -11.11 -13.37 22.39
C ALA A 79 -11.61 -14.82 22.50
N ARG A 80 -11.30 -15.66 21.50
CA ARG A 80 -11.69 -17.08 21.48
C ARG A 80 -11.15 -17.83 22.69
N THR A 81 -9.87 -17.63 23.00
CA THR A 81 -9.16 -18.32 24.08
C THR A 81 -9.57 -17.78 25.46
N LEU A 82 -9.78 -16.48 25.57
CA LEU A 82 -10.09 -15.81 26.85
C LEU A 82 -11.38 -16.31 27.49
N VAL A 83 -12.38 -16.65 26.66
CA VAL A 83 -13.68 -17.15 27.10
C VAL A 83 -13.96 -18.57 26.65
N ASP A 84 -12.94 -19.36 26.30
CA ASP A 84 -13.08 -20.77 25.92
C ASP A 84 -14.19 -21.02 24.87
N ALA A 85 -14.27 -20.18 23.84
CA ALA A 85 -15.23 -20.35 22.75
C ALA A 85 -14.69 -21.36 21.71
N ARG A 86 -15.55 -22.20 21.15
CA ARG A 86 -15.13 -23.09 20.05
C ARG A 86 -14.80 -22.29 18.80
N PHE A 87 -15.68 -21.35 18.45
CA PHE A 87 -15.55 -20.52 17.28
C PHE A 87 -15.55 -19.05 17.66
N ALA A 88 -14.82 -18.26 16.88
CA ALA A 88 -14.86 -16.82 16.97
C ALA A 88 -14.90 -16.22 15.56
N ALA A 89 -15.50 -15.05 15.43
CA ALA A 89 -15.40 -14.23 14.24
C ALA A 89 -15.26 -12.75 14.59
N LEU A 90 -14.61 -11.99 13.71
CA LEU A 90 -14.50 -10.55 13.77
C LEU A 90 -14.98 -9.96 12.45
N GLY A 91 -16.07 -9.21 12.54
CA GLY A 91 -16.63 -8.48 11.41
C GLY A 91 -16.16 -7.03 11.38
N VAL A 92 -15.59 -6.57 10.27
CA VAL A 92 -15.23 -5.16 10.05
C VAL A 92 -16.36 -4.47 9.30
N VAL A 93 -16.76 -3.29 9.80
CA VAL A 93 -17.93 -2.56 9.32
C VAL A 93 -17.52 -1.23 8.68
N GLU A 94 -17.91 -1.04 7.43
CA GLU A 94 -17.79 0.23 6.72
C GLU A 94 -19.14 0.64 6.13
N GLN A 95 -19.51 1.91 6.33
CA GLN A 95 -20.77 2.47 5.84
C GLN A 95 -22.00 1.63 6.23
N GLY A 96 -21.98 1.03 7.43
CA GLY A 96 -23.08 0.18 7.94
C GLY A 96 -23.14 -1.21 7.30
N ARG A 97 -22.12 -1.63 6.55
CA ARG A 97 -22.06 -2.95 5.92
C ARG A 97 -20.80 -3.69 6.36
N LEU A 98 -20.90 -5.00 6.40
CA LEU A 98 -19.78 -5.87 6.65
C LEU A 98 -18.88 -5.90 5.40
N VAL A 99 -17.65 -5.42 5.50
CA VAL A 99 -16.69 -5.42 4.38
C VAL A 99 -15.61 -6.49 4.53
N ARG A 100 -15.43 -7.00 5.75
CA ARG A 100 -14.49 -8.07 6.04
C ARG A 100 -14.99 -8.95 7.17
N PHE A 101 -14.67 -10.23 7.11
CA PHE A 101 -15.02 -11.20 8.13
C PHE A 101 -13.85 -12.15 8.36
N LEU A 102 -13.25 -12.07 9.54
CA LEU A 102 -12.23 -13.00 10.00
C LEU A 102 -12.90 -14.06 10.88
N HIS A 103 -12.40 -15.29 10.86
CA HIS A 103 -12.92 -16.38 11.69
C HIS A 103 -11.78 -17.20 12.29
N ALA A 104 -12.07 -17.86 13.40
CA ALA A 104 -11.18 -18.75 14.14
C ALA A 104 -11.97 -19.97 14.65
N GLY A 105 -11.29 -21.12 14.74
CA GLY A 105 -11.89 -22.38 15.20
C GLY A 105 -12.59 -23.23 14.13
N MET A 106 -12.60 -22.80 12.86
CA MET A 106 -13.05 -23.60 11.71
C MET A 106 -11.88 -24.01 10.83
N ASP A 107 -11.90 -25.22 10.28
CA ASP A 107 -10.88 -25.69 9.35
C ASP A 107 -11.05 -25.05 7.96
N PRO A 108 -9.97 -24.90 7.18
CA PRO A 108 -10.03 -24.24 5.86
C PRO A 108 -10.96 -24.91 4.85
N ALA A 109 -11.14 -26.24 4.91
CA ALA A 109 -11.98 -26.97 3.95
C ALA A 109 -13.46 -26.68 4.21
N THR A 110 -13.88 -26.62 5.47
CA THR A 110 -15.22 -26.19 5.87
C THR A 110 -15.50 -24.76 5.41
N VAL A 111 -14.57 -23.83 5.63
CA VAL A 111 -14.72 -22.42 5.21
C VAL A 111 -14.89 -22.30 3.69
N ALA A 112 -14.04 -22.98 2.92
CA ALA A 112 -14.13 -23.00 1.46
C ALA A 112 -15.46 -23.57 0.97
N SER A 113 -16.04 -24.54 1.69
CA SER A 113 -17.32 -25.14 1.33
C SER A 113 -18.53 -24.21 1.53
N ILE A 114 -18.45 -23.26 2.49
CA ILE A 114 -19.50 -22.27 2.79
C ILE A 114 -19.53 -21.18 1.70
N GLY A 115 -18.36 -20.80 1.17
CA GLY A 115 -18.20 -20.02 -0.06
C GLY A 115 -18.35 -18.49 0.09
N TYR A 116 -19.50 -17.99 0.55
CA TYR A 116 -19.77 -16.54 0.58
C TYR A 116 -19.63 -15.91 1.96
N LEU A 117 -19.21 -14.64 1.99
CA LEU A 117 -19.17 -13.82 3.20
C LEU A 117 -20.60 -13.46 3.65
N PRO A 118 -20.86 -13.37 4.97
CA PRO A 118 -22.17 -12.99 5.44
C PRO A 118 -22.52 -11.54 5.07
N ASP A 119 -23.75 -11.30 4.61
CA ASP A 119 -24.25 -9.97 4.21
C ASP A 119 -24.47 -8.99 5.38
N GLY A 120 -24.12 -9.38 6.61
CA GLY A 120 -24.50 -8.63 7.82
C GLY A 120 -26.00 -8.67 8.10
N LYS A 121 -26.72 -9.73 7.69
CA LYS A 121 -28.14 -9.92 8.03
C LYS A 121 -28.30 -10.60 9.40
N GLY A 122 -29.50 -10.50 9.95
CA GLY A 122 -29.87 -11.15 11.21
C GLY A 122 -29.11 -10.62 12.43
N LEU A 123 -28.57 -11.52 13.26
CA LEU A 123 -27.86 -11.13 14.49
C LEU A 123 -26.56 -10.35 14.23
N LEU A 124 -25.89 -10.61 13.11
CA LEU A 124 -24.70 -9.84 12.71
C LEU A 124 -25.08 -8.39 12.42
N GLY A 125 -26.19 -8.17 11.70
CA GLY A 125 -26.74 -6.84 11.39
C GLY A 125 -27.28 -6.11 12.59
N ARG A 126 -27.92 -6.83 13.51
CA ARG A 126 -28.40 -6.22 14.76
C ARG A 126 -27.29 -5.53 15.54
N LEU A 127 -26.11 -6.15 15.63
CA LEU A 127 -24.95 -5.55 16.31
C LEU A 127 -24.34 -4.37 15.56
N ILE A 128 -24.65 -4.21 14.27
CA ILE A 128 -24.31 -3.02 13.48
C ILE A 128 -25.31 -1.89 13.79
N ASP A 129 -26.61 -2.21 13.76
CA ASP A 129 -27.69 -1.24 13.98
C ASP A 129 -27.77 -0.78 15.45
N TYR A 130 -27.54 -1.71 16.38
CA TYR A 130 -27.60 -1.53 17.82
C TYR A 130 -26.30 -2.06 18.44
N PRO A 131 -25.25 -1.22 18.55
CA PRO A 131 -23.93 -1.65 18.98
C PRO A 131 -23.87 -1.83 20.50
N GLU A 132 -24.62 -2.79 21.03
CA GLU A 132 -24.67 -3.17 22.43
C GLU A 132 -24.31 -4.65 22.57
N PRO A 133 -23.63 -5.05 23.67
CA PRO A 133 -23.30 -6.45 23.90
C PRO A 133 -24.54 -7.34 23.89
N LEU A 134 -24.45 -8.48 23.22
CA LEU A 134 -25.56 -9.41 23.09
C LEU A 134 -25.09 -10.82 23.46
N ARG A 135 -25.56 -11.30 24.62
CA ARG A 135 -25.28 -12.64 25.12
C ARG A 135 -26.53 -13.49 25.08
N LEU A 136 -26.46 -14.63 24.39
CA LEU A 136 -27.58 -15.54 24.17
C LEU A 136 -27.18 -16.98 24.52
N PRO A 137 -28.02 -17.73 25.26
CA PRO A 137 -27.78 -19.16 25.51
C PRO A 137 -27.98 -20.00 24.25
N ASP A 138 -28.87 -19.57 23.35
CA ASP A 138 -29.13 -20.18 22.05
C ASP A 138 -29.38 -19.11 20.98
N ILE A 139 -28.53 -19.11 19.96
CA ILE A 139 -28.55 -18.19 18.82
C ILE A 139 -29.78 -18.41 17.92
N ALA A 140 -30.29 -19.63 17.83
CA ALA A 140 -31.45 -19.96 17.00
C ALA A 140 -32.76 -19.42 17.59
N GLY A 141 -32.82 -19.24 18.92
CA GLY A 141 -34.01 -18.76 19.63
C GLY A 141 -34.26 -17.26 19.52
N HIS A 142 -33.35 -16.49 18.90
CA HIS A 142 -33.46 -15.04 18.83
C HIS A 142 -34.30 -14.57 17.63
N LEU A 143 -35.17 -13.56 17.81
CA LEU A 143 -36.07 -13.05 16.75
C LEU A 143 -35.34 -12.56 15.48
N SER A 144 -34.15 -12.00 15.66
CA SER A 144 -33.29 -11.56 14.55
C SER A 144 -32.45 -12.69 13.95
N SER A 145 -32.59 -13.94 14.39
CA SER A 145 -31.83 -15.05 13.85
C SER A 145 -32.36 -15.42 12.46
N VAL A 146 -31.46 -15.54 11.48
CA VAL A 146 -31.80 -15.92 10.10
C VAL A 146 -31.32 -17.34 9.76
N GLY A 147 -30.84 -18.08 10.76
CA GLY A 147 -30.22 -19.38 10.60
C GLY A 147 -28.82 -19.31 9.98
N PHE A 148 -28.33 -20.48 9.58
CA PHE A 148 -27.01 -20.65 8.98
C PHE A 148 -27.14 -21.21 7.55
N PRO A 149 -26.18 -20.92 6.65
CA PRO A 149 -26.09 -21.57 5.35
C PRO A 149 -26.03 -23.10 5.47
N GLU A 150 -26.46 -23.83 4.43
CA GLU A 150 -26.59 -25.30 4.45
C GLU A 150 -25.31 -26.06 4.86
N ARG A 151 -24.13 -25.50 4.54
CA ARG A 151 -22.82 -26.10 4.83
C ARG A 151 -22.13 -25.54 6.07
N HIS A 152 -22.79 -24.62 6.77
CA HIS A 152 -22.21 -23.97 7.92
C HIS A 152 -22.48 -24.80 9.18
N PRO A 153 -21.49 -25.00 10.08
CA PRO A 153 -21.69 -25.74 11.32
C PRO A 153 -22.82 -25.12 12.17
N PRO A 154 -23.66 -25.93 12.84
CA PRO A 154 -24.59 -25.40 13.82
C PRO A 154 -23.82 -24.79 14.99
N MET A 155 -24.30 -23.66 15.48
CA MET A 155 -23.78 -22.98 16.66
C MET A 155 -24.94 -22.70 17.61
N ARG A 156 -24.69 -22.69 18.92
CA ARG A 156 -25.72 -22.53 19.96
C ARG A 156 -25.50 -21.29 20.82
N SER A 157 -24.63 -21.37 21.82
CA SER A 157 -24.38 -20.20 22.68
C SER A 157 -23.67 -19.11 21.90
N PHE A 158 -24.03 -17.84 22.16
CA PHE A 158 -23.54 -16.69 21.40
C PHE A 158 -23.20 -15.53 22.33
N LEU A 159 -22.07 -14.89 22.07
CA LEU A 159 -21.67 -13.63 22.66
C LEU A 159 -21.18 -12.70 21.55
N GLY A 160 -21.91 -11.63 21.31
CA GLY A 160 -21.57 -10.58 20.37
C GLY A 160 -21.17 -9.30 21.11
N VAL A 161 -20.02 -8.74 20.79
CA VAL A 161 -19.48 -7.53 21.44
C VAL A 161 -18.98 -6.53 20.39
N PRO A 162 -19.43 -5.26 20.43
CA PRO A 162 -18.96 -4.23 19.52
C PRO A 162 -17.52 -3.81 19.84
N VAL A 163 -16.71 -3.67 18.79
CA VAL A 163 -15.35 -3.11 18.83
C VAL A 163 -15.41 -1.67 18.34
N ARG A 164 -15.03 -0.72 19.19
CA ARG A 164 -15.09 0.71 18.91
C ARG A 164 -13.71 1.31 18.77
N VAL A 165 -13.52 2.16 17.77
CA VAL A 165 -12.34 3.02 17.60
C VAL A 165 -12.79 4.46 17.83
N GLY A 166 -12.40 5.04 18.96
CA GLY A 166 -12.96 6.31 19.42
C GLY A 166 -14.47 6.21 19.63
N GLN A 167 -15.24 7.07 18.93
CA GLN A 167 -16.71 7.07 18.99
C GLN A 167 -17.37 6.21 17.90
N ARG A 168 -16.59 5.64 16.98
CA ARG A 168 -17.11 4.88 15.84
C ARG A 168 -17.04 3.38 16.10
N VAL A 169 -18.11 2.66 15.74
CA VAL A 169 -18.09 1.19 15.68
C VAL A 169 -17.22 0.79 14.50
N PHE A 170 -16.07 0.18 14.80
CA PHE A 170 -15.18 -0.37 13.79
C PHE A 170 -15.67 -1.72 13.29
N GLY A 171 -16.23 -2.51 14.20
CA GLY A 171 -16.63 -3.88 13.92
C GLY A 171 -17.26 -4.56 15.12
N ASN A 172 -17.46 -5.87 15.02
CA ASN A 172 -18.09 -6.67 16.04
C ASN A 172 -17.36 -8.01 16.19
N LEU A 173 -17.08 -8.40 17.44
CA LEU A 173 -16.63 -9.72 17.82
C LEU A 173 -17.83 -10.63 18.03
N TYR A 174 -17.74 -11.86 17.53
CA TYR A 174 -18.76 -12.88 17.65
C TYR A 174 -18.10 -14.15 18.18
N LEU A 175 -18.60 -14.68 19.30
CA LEU A 175 -18.07 -15.86 19.96
C LEU A 175 -19.20 -16.87 20.08
N THR A 176 -18.96 -18.12 19.70
CA THR A 176 -19.97 -19.16 19.78
C THR A 176 -19.46 -20.46 20.38
N ASP A 177 -20.40 -21.25 20.90
CA ASP A 177 -20.17 -22.56 21.50
C ASP A 177 -19.14 -22.51 22.63
N LYS A 178 -19.53 -21.85 23.73
CA LYS A 178 -18.80 -21.88 25.01
C LYS A 178 -18.48 -23.31 25.40
N GLN A 179 -17.21 -23.58 25.68
CA GLN A 179 -16.74 -24.88 26.15
C GLN A 179 -16.81 -24.95 27.68
N GLY A 180 -17.16 -26.14 28.19
CA GLY A 180 -17.24 -26.40 29.63
C GLY A 180 -18.44 -25.79 30.36
N ALA A 181 -19.37 -25.12 29.65
CA ALA A 181 -20.60 -24.57 30.19
C ALA A 181 -21.70 -24.47 29.12
N ASP A 182 -22.97 -24.32 29.53
CA ASP A 182 -24.10 -24.26 28.59
C ASP A 182 -24.17 -22.96 27.78
N GLY A 183 -23.57 -21.88 28.28
CA GLY A 183 -23.47 -20.59 27.61
C GLY A 183 -22.49 -19.64 28.29
N PHE A 184 -22.24 -18.49 27.66
CA PHE A 184 -21.36 -17.46 28.20
C PHE A 184 -21.94 -16.85 29.49
N SER A 185 -21.07 -16.53 30.44
CA SER A 185 -21.39 -15.87 31.71
C SER A 185 -21.34 -14.34 31.60
N HIS A 186 -21.75 -13.64 32.65
CA HIS A 186 -21.57 -12.19 32.74
C HIS A 186 -20.07 -11.81 32.80
N ASP A 187 -19.28 -12.57 33.55
CA ASP A 187 -17.82 -12.41 33.56
C ASP A 187 -17.20 -12.55 32.16
N ASP A 188 -17.66 -13.54 31.36
CA ASP A 188 -17.17 -13.71 29.99
C ASP A 188 -17.47 -12.46 29.13
N GLU A 189 -18.67 -11.89 29.29
CA GLU A 189 -19.08 -10.66 28.61
C GLU A 189 -18.21 -9.47 29.03
N GLU A 190 -17.96 -9.27 30.32
CA GLU A 190 -17.10 -8.19 30.83
C GLU A 190 -15.64 -8.33 30.34
N LEU A 191 -15.12 -9.56 30.28
CA LEU A 191 -13.77 -9.84 29.77
C LEU A 191 -13.65 -9.50 28.28
N VAL A 192 -14.63 -9.90 27.47
CA VAL A 192 -14.63 -9.61 26.03
C VAL A 192 -14.87 -8.12 25.78
N LEU A 193 -15.67 -7.44 26.60
CA LEU A 193 -15.83 -5.98 26.56
C LEU A 193 -14.52 -5.26 26.84
N ALA A 194 -13.78 -5.69 27.87
CA ALA A 194 -12.47 -5.12 28.18
C ALA A 194 -11.47 -5.34 27.03
N LEU A 195 -11.46 -6.55 26.45
CA LEU A 195 -10.64 -6.87 25.28
C LEU A 195 -11.03 -6.03 24.06
N ALA A 196 -12.33 -5.85 23.80
CA ALA A 196 -12.83 -5.03 22.70
C ALA A 196 -12.44 -3.55 22.83
N GLY A 197 -12.41 -3.02 24.06
CA GLY A 197 -11.90 -1.68 24.34
C GLY A 197 -10.41 -1.54 24.01
N ALA A 198 -9.58 -2.49 24.46
CA ALA A 198 -8.15 -2.50 24.16
C ALA A 198 -7.85 -2.72 22.66
N ALA A 199 -8.60 -3.62 22.02
CA ALA A 199 -8.58 -3.86 20.58
C ALA A 199 -8.84 -2.57 19.80
N GLY A 200 -9.83 -1.78 20.21
CA GLY A 200 -10.13 -0.48 19.61
C GLY A 200 -8.94 0.48 19.60
N VAL A 201 -8.21 0.58 20.71
CA VAL A 201 -7.01 1.43 20.81
C VAL A 201 -5.91 0.95 19.87
N ALA A 202 -5.66 -0.35 19.82
CA ALA A 202 -4.61 -0.91 18.99
C ALA A 202 -4.92 -0.86 17.50
N ILE A 203 -6.17 -1.09 17.11
CA ILE A 203 -6.65 -0.87 15.74
C ILE A 203 -6.43 0.59 15.35
N SER A 204 -6.75 1.53 16.25
CA SER A 204 -6.48 2.96 16.01
C SER A 204 -5.00 3.23 15.80
N HIS A 205 -4.14 2.62 16.61
CA HIS A 205 -2.70 2.82 16.53
C HIS A 205 -2.12 2.23 15.23
N ALA A 206 -2.48 1.00 14.88
CA ALA A 206 -2.05 0.36 13.64
C ALA A 206 -2.50 1.16 12.40
N ALA A 207 -3.75 1.65 12.40
CA ALA A 207 -4.26 2.50 11.31
C ALA A 207 -3.49 3.83 11.19
N LEU A 208 -3.22 4.49 12.32
CA LEU A 208 -2.44 5.74 12.33
C LEU A 208 -0.98 5.51 11.90
N PHE A 209 -0.38 4.40 12.32
CA PHE A 209 0.98 4.05 11.94
C PHE A 209 1.08 3.75 10.44
N ALA A 210 0.17 2.93 9.90
CA ALA A 210 0.11 2.65 8.46
C ALA A 210 -0.08 3.94 7.66
N GLU A 211 -0.93 4.85 8.12
CA GLU A 211 -1.11 6.16 7.51
C GLU A 211 0.15 7.02 7.57
N ALA A 212 0.86 7.04 8.70
CA ALA A 212 2.11 7.77 8.85
C ALA A 212 3.22 7.18 7.95
N GLN A 213 3.32 5.86 7.84
CA GLN A 213 4.28 5.21 6.94
C GLN A 213 3.99 5.54 5.47
N ARG A 214 2.74 5.40 5.02
CA ARG A 214 2.35 5.79 3.66
C ARG A 214 2.70 7.25 3.37
N ARG A 215 2.49 8.14 4.35
CA ARG A 215 2.88 9.55 4.23
C ARG A 215 4.39 9.77 4.16
N GLN A 216 5.16 8.99 4.92
CA GLN A 216 6.63 9.06 4.87
C GLN A 216 7.17 8.55 3.53
N GLU A 217 6.66 7.43 3.04
CA GLU A 217 6.98 6.89 1.71
C GLU A 217 6.62 7.89 0.61
N TRP A 218 5.46 8.53 0.74
CA TRP A 218 5.04 9.63 -0.12
C TRP A 218 6.03 10.80 -0.11
N HIS A 219 6.43 11.28 1.06
CA HIS A 219 7.43 12.36 1.17
C HIS A 219 8.78 11.95 0.58
N ALA A 220 9.23 10.71 0.81
CA ALA A 220 10.46 10.19 0.22
C ALA A 220 10.39 10.17 -1.31
N ALA A 221 9.28 9.72 -1.87
CA ALA A 221 9.05 9.74 -3.31
C ALA A 221 9.05 11.16 -3.89
N MET A 222 8.46 12.14 -3.19
CA MET A 222 8.52 13.55 -3.59
C MET A 222 9.95 14.11 -3.63
N VAL A 223 10.76 13.82 -2.61
CA VAL A 223 12.16 14.24 -2.57
C VAL A 223 12.95 13.58 -3.69
N ALA A 224 12.74 12.27 -3.91
CA ALA A 224 13.41 11.53 -4.96
C ALA A 224 13.10 12.08 -6.36
N MET A 225 11.83 12.43 -6.63
CA MET A 225 11.44 13.13 -7.86
C MET A 225 12.17 14.47 -7.97
N THR A 226 12.26 15.23 -6.89
CA THR A 226 12.98 16.52 -6.87
C THR A 226 14.48 16.37 -7.13
N THR A 227 15.11 15.29 -6.70
CA THR A 227 16.51 14.98 -7.05
C THR A 227 16.67 14.44 -8.47
N ALA A 228 15.70 13.71 -9.01
CA ALA A 228 15.69 13.31 -10.41
C ALA A 228 15.59 14.54 -11.33
N LEU A 229 14.94 15.62 -10.89
CA LEU A 229 14.96 16.95 -11.55
C LEU A 229 16.36 17.57 -11.63
N THR A 230 17.32 17.12 -10.83
CA THR A 230 18.69 17.65 -10.81
C THR A 230 19.69 16.78 -11.55
N ASP A 231 19.28 15.61 -12.06
CA ASP A 231 20.15 14.76 -12.89
C ASP A 231 20.38 15.38 -14.27
N GLU A 232 21.60 15.21 -14.79
CA GLU A 232 22.03 15.69 -16.11
C GLU A 232 21.47 14.83 -17.27
N GLU A 233 20.95 13.63 -17.01
CA GLU A 233 20.40 12.72 -18.03
C GLU A 233 18.88 12.50 -17.88
N PRO A 234 18.05 13.07 -18.79
CA PRO A 234 16.59 12.97 -18.75
C PRO A 234 16.04 11.53 -18.71
N ALA A 235 16.70 10.61 -19.42
CA ALA A 235 16.29 9.21 -19.50
C ALA A 235 16.42 8.48 -18.14
N ARG A 236 17.49 8.78 -17.38
CA ARG A 236 17.67 8.22 -16.03
C ARG A 236 16.64 8.76 -15.04
N GLY A 237 16.22 10.02 -15.21
CA GLY A 237 15.15 10.62 -14.41
C GLY A 237 13.83 9.85 -14.54
N LEU A 238 13.43 9.49 -15.76
CA LEU A 238 12.19 8.75 -16.02
C LEU A 238 12.20 7.34 -15.42
N THR A 239 13.33 6.63 -15.50
CA THR A 239 13.47 5.31 -14.85
C THR A 239 13.33 5.43 -13.32
N ARG A 240 13.93 6.45 -12.69
CA ARG A 240 13.77 6.68 -11.23
C ARG A 240 12.34 7.04 -10.84
N ILE A 241 11.63 7.77 -11.69
CA ILE A 241 10.20 8.07 -11.52
C ILE A 241 9.39 6.76 -11.56
N ALA A 242 9.61 5.89 -12.56
CA ALA A 242 8.95 4.59 -12.62
C ALA A 242 9.24 3.73 -11.37
N GLN A 243 10.50 3.69 -10.91
CA GLN A 243 10.90 2.96 -9.70
C GLN A 243 10.14 3.43 -8.46
N HIS A 244 10.03 4.74 -8.26
CA HIS A 244 9.31 5.29 -7.12
C HIS A 244 7.81 5.06 -7.19
N ALA A 245 7.20 5.22 -8.38
CA ALA A 245 5.78 4.91 -8.58
C ALA A 245 5.47 3.45 -8.21
N ARG A 246 6.35 2.51 -8.59
CA ARG A 246 6.21 1.10 -8.26
C ARG A 246 6.31 0.86 -6.76
N ALA A 247 7.28 1.47 -6.08
CA ALA A 247 7.50 1.33 -4.65
C ALA A 247 6.32 1.86 -3.82
N VAL A 248 5.82 3.06 -4.14
CA VAL A 248 4.73 3.72 -3.39
C VAL A 248 3.41 2.98 -3.52
N CYS A 249 3.12 2.39 -4.67
CA CYS A 249 1.83 1.72 -4.92
C CYS A 249 1.88 0.21 -4.72
N THR A 250 3.00 -0.34 -4.21
CA THR A 250 3.25 -1.78 -4.15
C THR A 250 2.87 -2.50 -5.45
N ALA A 251 3.16 -1.85 -6.58
CA ALA A 251 2.71 -2.28 -7.88
C ALA A 251 3.57 -3.44 -8.40
N ALA A 252 2.97 -4.29 -9.24
CA ALA A 252 3.72 -5.35 -9.93
C ALA A 252 4.68 -4.77 -10.97
N GLY A 253 4.26 -3.68 -11.63
CA GLY A 253 5.07 -2.97 -12.60
C GLY A 253 4.56 -1.57 -12.89
N THR A 254 5.43 -0.77 -13.50
CA THR A 254 5.10 0.57 -13.98
C THR A 254 5.75 0.85 -15.32
N ALA A 255 5.13 1.67 -16.16
CA ALA A 255 5.70 2.15 -17.41
C ALA A 255 5.39 3.63 -17.62
N ILE A 256 6.30 4.36 -18.26
CA ILE A 256 6.05 5.74 -18.70
C ILE A 256 6.07 5.76 -20.22
N CYS A 257 5.00 6.30 -20.81
CA CYS A 257 4.93 6.55 -22.23
C CYS A 257 4.80 8.05 -22.52
N ILE A 258 5.48 8.49 -23.57
CA ILE A 258 5.48 9.88 -24.04
C ILE A 258 5.04 9.93 -25.51
N PRO A 259 4.51 11.06 -26.00
CA PRO A 259 4.26 11.25 -27.43
C PRO A 259 5.48 10.88 -28.28
N ALA A 260 5.27 10.07 -29.32
CA ALA A 260 6.30 9.73 -30.29
C ALA A 260 6.47 10.87 -31.33
N GLU A 261 7.44 10.72 -32.25
CA GLU A 261 7.55 11.64 -33.40
C GLU A 261 6.30 11.56 -34.30
N GLU A 262 5.69 10.37 -34.39
CA GLU A 262 4.38 10.19 -35.01
C GLU A 262 3.27 10.65 -34.05
N PRO A 263 2.42 11.62 -34.44
CA PRO A 263 1.49 12.29 -33.53
C PRO A 263 0.39 11.39 -32.95
N ASP A 264 0.11 10.25 -33.59
CA ASP A 264 -0.94 9.31 -33.17
C ASP A 264 -0.40 8.15 -32.32
N GLN A 265 0.86 8.21 -31.88
CA GLN A 265 1.50 7.15 -31.12
C GLN A 265 2.18 7.64 -29.84
N LEU A 266 2.16 6.78 -28.84
CA LEU A 266 2.88 6.90 -27.58
C LEU A 266 4.02 5.89 -27.57
N ARG A 267 5.22 6.31 -27.23
CA ARG A 267 6.38 5.43 -27.06
C ARG A 267 6.64 5.18 -25.59
N VAL A 268 6.78 3.92 -25.21
CA VAL A 268 7.20 3.53 -23.85
C VAL A 268 8.69 3.78 -23.69
N VAL A 269 9.07 4.65 -22.77
CA VAL A 269 10.45 5.14 -22.60
C VAL A 269 11.08 4.74 -21.27
N ALA A 270 10.29 4.33 -20.29
CA ALA A 270 10.78 3.76 -19.04
C ALA A 270 9.82 2.68 -18.55
N THR A 271 10.37 1.61 -17.97
CA THR A 271 9.62 0.47 -17.45
C THR A 271 10.28 -0.06 -16.18
N GLU A 272 9.49 -0.69 -15.32
CA GLU A 272 9.92 -1.34 -14.08
C GLU A 272 9.03 -2.55 -13.78
N GLY A 273 9.62 -3.60 -13.21
CA GLY A 273 8.89 -4.81 -12.80
C GLY A 273 8.27 -5.55 -13.98
N CYS A 274 7.01 -5.97 -13.85
CA CYS A 274 6.35 -6.77 -14.90
C CYS A 274 6.10 -6.00 -16.22
N CYS A 275 6.34 -4.68 -16.23
CA CYS A 275 6.26 -3.85 -17.43
C CYS A 275 7.55 -3.83 -18.27
N GLU A 276 8.66 -4.42 -17.79
CA GLU A 276 9.95 -4.45 -18.51
C GLU A 276 9.83 -4.80 -20.02
N PRO A 277 9.03 -5.80 -20.43
CA PRO A 277 8.88 -6.17 -21.84
C PRO A 277 8.25 -5.08 -22.73
N TRP A 278 7.64 -4.04 -22.15
CA TRP A 278 7.00 -2.96 -22.91
C TRP A 278 7.98 -1.88 -23.36
N LEU A 279 9.25 -1.92 -22.91
CA LEU A 279 10.21 -0.86 -23.20
C LEU A 279 10.42 -0.71 -24.72
N GLY A 280 10.24 0.52 -25.22
CA GLY A 280 10.33 0.84 -26.65
C GLY A 280 9.08 0.53 -27.46
N ALA A 281 8.04 -0.07 -26.87
CA ALA A 281 6.78 -0.33 -27.58
C ALA A 281 6.10 0.98 -28.00
N LEU A 282 5.41 0.92 -29.15
CA LEU A 282 4.57 1.98 -29.68
C LEU A 282 3.11 1.62 -29.45
N LEU A 283 2.39 2.50 -28.75
CA LEU A 283 1.00 2.34 -28.36
C LEU A 283 0.16 3.38 -29.12
N PRO A 284 -0.98 3.00 -29.73
CA PRO A 284 -1.83 3.96 -30.40
C PRO A 284 -2.44 4.94 -29.41
N VAL A 285 -2.59 6.22 -29.76
CA VAL A 285 -3.37 7.17 -28.94
C VAL A 285 -4.86 6.86 -29.06
N ALA A 286 -5.36 6.65 -30.27
CA ALA A 286 -6.77 6.34 -30.48
C ALA A 286 -7.09 4.92 -29.97
N GLY A 287 -8.09 4.82 -29.10
CA GLY A 287 -8.63 3.54 -28.64
C GLY A 287 -7.73 2.77 -27.69
N SER A 288 -6.71 3.40 -27.08
CA SER A 288 -5.93 2.80 -25.99
C SER A 288 -6.17 3.49 -24.66
N VAL A 289 -5.98 2.75 -23.57
CA VAL A 289 -6.06 3.28 -22.20
C VAL A 289 -5.09 4.45 -21.94
N PRO A 290 -3.79 4.37 -22.29
CA PRO A 290 -2.91 5.52 -22.14
C PRO A 290 -3.32 6.70 -23.04
N GLY A 291 -3.86 6.46 -24.23
CA GLY A 291 -4.36 7.54 -25.09
C GLY A 291 -5.60 8.25 -24.52
N GLU A 292 -6.52 7.51 -23.89
CA GLU A 292 -7.64 8.11 -23.17
C GLU A 292 -7.17 8.97 -21.99
N ALA A 293 -6.21 8.49 -21.20
CA ALA A 293 -5.65 9.27 -20.10
C ALA A 293 -4.96 10.56 -20.61
N LEU A 294 -4.18 10.44 -21.69
CA LEU A 294 -3.47 11.56 -22.34
C LEU A 294 -4.45 12.65 -22.80
N THR A 295 -5.47 12.27 -23.58
CA THR A 295 -6.44 13.19 -24.18
C THR A 295 -7.45 13.72 -23.15
N GLY A 296 -7.88 12.88 -22.21
CA GLY A 296 -8.85 13.22 -21.18
C GLY A 296 -8.28 14.01 -20.01
N ARG A 297 -6.94 14.10 -19.87
CA ARG A 297 -6.25 14.78 -18.75
C ARG A 297 -6.71 14.33 -17.36
N ARG A 298 -7.17 13.09 -17.25
CA ARG A 298 -7.61 12.47 -16.00
C ARG A 298 -7.15 11.01 -15.92
N PRO A 299 -6.99 10.45 -14.71
CA PRO A 299 -6.68 9.04 -14.56
C PRO A 299 -7.77 8.15 -15.17
N VAL A 300 -7.35 7.03 -15.77
CA VAL A 300 -8.23 5.97 -16.29
C VAL A 300 -7.91 4.68 -15.55
N VAL A 301 -8.92 4.10 -14.91
CA VAL A 301 -8.81 2.88 -14.11
C VAL A 301 -9.43 1.72 -14.86
N VAL A 302 -8.66 0.63 -15.01
CA VAL A 302 -9.09 -0.59 -15.65
C VAL A 302 -9.01 -1.73 -14.64
N THR A 303 -10.18 -2.24 -14.23
CA THR A 303 -10.26 -3.32 -13.24
C THR A 303 -10.01 -4.70 -13.83
N ASP A 304 -10.43 -4.91 -15.08
CA ASP A 304 -10.17 -6.16 -15.83
C ASP A 304 -9.55 -5.83 -17.19
N PRO A 305 -8.21 -5.76 -17.26
CA PRO A 305 -7.53 -5.47 -18.51
C PRO A 305 -7.64 -6.56 -19.57
N ALA A 306 -8.09 -7.78 -19.25
CA ALA A 306 -8.31 -8.80 -20.26
C ALA A 306 -9.62 -8.57 -21.03
N ALA A 307 -10.60 -7.93 -20.39
CA ALA A 307 -11.90 -7.59 -20.98
C ALA A 307 -11.94 -6.19 -21.62
N ASP A 308 -10.97 -5.33 -21.32
CA ASP A 308 -10.92 -3.96 -21.82
C ASP A 308 -10.38 -3.89 -23.27
N PRO A 309 -11.11 -3.28 -24.22
CA PRO A 309 -10.62 -3.12 -25.59
C PRO A 309 -9.35 -2.25 -25.71
N GLY A 310 -9.15 -1.30 -24.80
CA GLY A 310 -8.06 -0.33 -24.85
C GLY A 310 -6.72 -0.85 -24.34
N THR A 311 -6.69 -2.05 -23.80
CA THR A 311 -5.49 -2.79 -23.40
C THR A 311 -5.11 -3.86 -24.41
N ALA A 312 -6.00 -4.18 -25.36
CA ALA A 312 -5.81 -5.21 -26.36
C ALA A 312 -4.59 -4.92 -27.25
N GLY A 313 -3.77 -5.95 -27.48
CA GLY A 313 -2.67 -5.91 -28.45
C GLY A 313 -1.31 -5.46 -27.90
N TRP A 314 -1.26 -4.80 -26.74
CA TRP A 314 0.00 -4.40 -26.10
C TRP A 314 0.16 -4.91 -24.66
N LEU A 315 -0.96 -5.14 -23.96
CA LEU A 315 -0.96 -5.74 -22.64
C LEU A 315 -0.93 -7.27 -22.76
N GLY A 316 0.07 -7.92 -22.15
CA GLY A 316 0.15 -9.39 -22.12
C GLY A 316 -0.89 -10.00 -21.16
N ALA A 317 -1.21 -11.28 -21.34
CA ALA A 317 -2.20 -12.03 -20.54
C ALA A 317 -1.87 -12.18 -19.03
N ALA A 318 -0.73 -11.61 -18.58
CA ALA A 318 -0.24 -11.69 -17.21
C ALA A 318 -0.47 -10.40 -16.40
N ALA A 319 -1.19 -9.40 -16.95
CA ALA A 319 -1.48 -8.15 -16.26
C ALA A 319 -2.86 -8.19 -15.59
N GLY A 320 -2.90 -7.90 -14.29
CA GLY A 320 -4.12 -7.61 -13.53
C GLY A 320 -4.43 -6.11 -13.54
N PRO A 321 -5.25 -5.61 -12.59
CA PRO A 321 -5.74 -4.23 -12.59
C PRO A 321 -4.68 -3.18 -12.93
N LEU A 322 -5.07 -2.20 -13.73
CA LEU A 322 -4.18 -1.16 -14.26
C LEU A 322 -4.79 0.23 -14.06
N VAL A 323 -3.94 1.22 -13.82
CA VAL A 323 -4.31 2.63 -13.93
C VAL A 323 -3.35 3.37 -14.86
N ALA A 324 -3.91 4.20 -15.73
CA ALA A 324 -3.18 5.16 -16.54
C ALA A 324 -3.39 6.56 -15.99
N VAL A 325 -2.30 7.24 -15.66
CA VAL A 325 -2.29 8.54 -15.01
C VAL A 325 -1.57 9.52 -15.93
N PRO A 326 -2.24 10.57 -16.39
CA PRO A 326 -1.60 11.53 -17.27
C PRO A 326 -0.58 12.38 -16.50
N LEU A 327 0.54 12.64 -17.15
CA LEU A 327 1.59 13.53 -16.66
C LEU A 327 1.20 14.95 -17.06
N VAL A 328 0.33 15.56 -16.26
CA VAL A 328 -0.27 16.87 -16.55
C VAL A 328 0.45 17.99 -15.79
N SER A 329 0.79 19.04 -16.52
CA SER A 329 1.14 20.36 -15.99
C SER A 329 0.09 21.40 -16.42
N ASP A 330 0.22 22.64 -15.93
CA ASP A 330 -0.63 23.76 -16.37
C ASP A 330 -0.53 24.03 -17.88
N LEU A 331 0.61 23.72 -18.50
CA LEU A 331 0.91 24.08 -19.89
C LEU A 331 0.59 22.95 -20.89
N ALA A 332 0.81 21.69 -20.51
CA ALA A 332 0.69 20.54 -21.42
C ALA A 332 0.62 19.20 -20.68
N VAL A 333 0.24 18.15 -21.42
CA VAL A 333 0.39 16.75 -20.99
C VAL A 333 1.66 16.19 -21.63
N SER A 334 2.67 15.88 -20.83
CA SER A 334 3.97 15.42 -21.33
C SER A 334 4.04 13.90 -21.56
N GLY A 335 3.05 13.14 -21.07
CA GLY A 335 3.01 11.69 -21.21
C GLY A 335 2.00 11.05 -20.27
N VAL A 336 2.13 9.75 -20.07
CA VAL A 336 1.26 8.95 -19.20
C VAL A 336 2.10 7.95 -18.41
N LEU A 337 1.82 7.86 -17.11
CA LEU A 337 2.31 6.81 -16.22
C LEU A 337 1.28 5.68 -16.16
N LEU A 338 1.72 4.47 -16.48
CA LEU A 338 0.98 3.24 -16.33
C LEU A 338 1.45 2.54 -15.05
N VAL A 339 0.52 2.10 -14.22
CA VAL A 339 0.78 1.32 -13.00
C VAL A 339 -0.11 0.09 -13.05
N CYS A 340 0.49 -1.10 -12.90
CA CYS A 340 -0.24 -2.36 -13.00
C CYS A 340 0.05 -3.30 -11.82
N ARG A 341 -0.90 -4.20 -11.58
CA ARG A 341 -0.80 -5.30 -10.62
C ARG A 341 -0.77 -6.65 -11.33
N TYR A 342 -0.44 -7.70 -10.60
CA TYR A 342 -0.64 -9.07 -11.06
C TYR A 342 -2.15 -9.41 -11.09
N PRO A 343 -2.59 -10.45 -11.81
CA PRO A 343 -4.01 -10.80 -11.97
C PRO A 343 -4.76 -11.09 -10.66
N ASP A 344 -4.04 -11.48 -9.62
CA ASP A 344 -4.53 -11.72 -8.26
C ASP A 344 -4.57 -10.45 -7.38
N GLY A 345 -4.09 -9.32 -7.89
CA GLY A 345 -4.12 -8.04 -7.20
C GLY A 345 -5.53 -7.43 -7.13
N GLY A 346 -5.87 -6.84 -5.99
CA GLY A 346 -7.13 -6.10 -5.81
C GLY A 346 -7.19 -4.81 -6.65
N PRO A 347 -8.38 -4.19 -6.76
CA PRO A 347 -8.55 -2.91 -7.46
C PRO A 347 -7.76 -1.78 -6.78
N PHE A 348 -7.43 -0.73 -7.54
CA PHE A 348 -6.86 0.50 -6.98
C PHE A 348 -7.92 1.26 -6.19
N ASP A 349 -7.59 1.65 -4.96
CA ASP A 349 -8.49 2.43 -4.13
C ASP A 349 -8.40 3.94 -4.45
N ARG A 350 -9.29 4.73 -3.83
CA ARG A 350 -9.35 6.18 -4.06
C ARG A 350 -8.09 6.90 -3.57
N VAL A 351 -7.51 6.46 -2.46
CA VAL A 351 -6.32 7.09 -1.87
C VAL A 351 -5.12 6.84 -2.77
N GLU A 352 -4.98 5.63 -3.31
CA GLU A 352 -3.97 5.26 -4.30
C GLU A 352 -4.09 6.11 -5.57
N LEU A 353 -5.31 6.32 -6.06
CA LEU A 353 -5.56 7.17 -7.22
C LEU A 353 -5.19 8.64 -6.96
N GLU A 354 -5.53 9.18 -5.79
CA GLU A 354 -5.16 10.53 -5.38
C GLU A 354 -3.64 10.70 -5.30
N MET A 355 -2.94 9.72 -4.70
CA MET A 355 -1.47 9.69 -4.65
C MET A 355 -0.84 9.62 -6.04
N LEU A 356 -1.31 8.70 -6.88
CA LEU A 356 -0.81 8.54 -8.25
C LEU A 356 -1.05 9.78 -9.10
N THR A 357 -2.20 10.45 -8.94
CA THR A 357 -2.50 11.70 -9.66
C THR A 357 -1.54 12.81 -9.25
N ALA A 358 -1.30 12.97 -7.93
CA ALA A 358 -0.33 13.94 -7.43
C ALA A 358 1.10 13.62 -7.92
N PHE A 359 1.44 12.33 -8.02
CA PHE A 359 2.70 11.88 -8.59
C PHE A 359 2.82 12.24 -10.07
N GLY A 360 1.75 12.03 -10.85
CA GLY A 360 1.68 12.40 -12.27
C GLY A 360 1.95 13.88 -12.52
N ILE A 361 1.41 14.76 -11.66
CA ILE A 361 1.66 16.22 -11.73
C ILE A 361 3.14 16.54 -11.51
N GLN A 362 3.78 15.94 -10.51
CA GLN A 362 5.20 16.18 -10.22
C GLN A 362 6.12 15.64 -11.31
N ALA A 363 5.82 14.44 -11.83
CA ALA A 363 6.55 13.86 -12.95
C ALA A 363 6.41 14.68 -14.24
N ALA A 364 5.25 15.32 -14.47
CA ALA A 364 5.05 16.23 -15.59
C ALA A 364 5.97 17.46 -15.52
N LEU A 365 6.05 18.11 -14.36
CA LEU A 365 6.96 19.23 -14.13
C LEU A 365 8.42 18.82 -14.36
N ALA A 366 8.75 17.57 -14.01
CA ALA A 366 10.09 17.04 -14.24
C ALA A 366 10.46 16.83 -15.68
N LEU A 367 9.54 16.27 -16.45
CA LEU A 367 9.70 16.14 -17.89
C LEU A 367 9.86 17.49 -18.57
N GLN A 368 9.05 18.47 -18.20
CA GLN A 368 9.13 19.82 -18.78
C GLN A 368 10.45 20.52 -18.48
N LEU A 369 10.95 20.41 -17.25
CA LEU A 369 12.24 21.00 -16.90
C LEU A 369 13.38 20.31 -17.67
N ALA A 370 13.31 19.00 -17.85
CA ALA A 370 14.29 18.24 -18.61
C ALA A 370 14.27 18.62 -20.11
N GLU A 371 13.09 18.75 -20.71
CA GLU A 371 12.90 19.23 -22.08
C GLU A 371 13.44 20.65 -22.26
N ALA A 372 13.07 21.58 -21.36
CA ALA A 372 13.54 22.96 -21.42
C ALA A 372 15.07 23.08 -21.31
N ARG A 373 15.72 22.22 -20.51
CA ARG A 373 17.18 22.16 -20.44
C ARG A 373 17.80 21.61 -21.71
N ALA A 374 17.26 20.52 -22.25
CA ALA A 374 17.76 19.91 -23.49
C ALA A 374 17.67 20.90 -24.68
N ASP A 375 16.60 21.70 -24.75
CA ASP A 375 16.45 22.74 -25.75
C ASP A 375 17.46 23.88 -25.56
N ASN A 376 17.70 24.29 -24.32
CA ASN A 376 18.70 25.32 -24.01
C ASN A 376 20.13 24.86 -24.36
N ASP A 377 20.48 23.61 -24.05
CA ASP A 377 21.77 23.03 -24.42
C ASP A 377 21.96 22.92 -25.94
N ARG A 378 20.90 22.57 -26.68
CA ARG A 378 20.91 22.60 -28.15
C ARG A 378 21.15 24.00 -28.69
N LEU A 379 20.49 25.02 -28.13
CA LEU A 379 20.70 26.42 -28.53
C LEU A 379 22.13 26.88 -28.23
N ARG A 380 22.66 26.59 -27.04
CA ARG A 380 24.05 26.90 -26.68
C ARG A 380 25.05 26.27 -27.64
N LEU A 381 24.84 25.02 -28.05
CA LEU A 381 25.70 24.35 -29.04
C LEU A 381 25.64 25.04 -30.42
N VAL A 382 24.48 25.55 -30.83
CA VAL A 382 24.35 26.30 -32.09
C VAL A 382 25.07 27.64 -32.00
N GLU A 383 24.88 28.38 -30.91
CA GLU A 383 25.55 29.67 -30.67
C GLU A 383 27.07 29.50 -30.61
N GLU A 384 27.56 28.47 -29.92
CA GLU A 384 29.00 28.18 -29.83
C GLU A 384 29.59 27.83 -31.19
N ARG A 385 28.90 27.01 -32.01
CA ARG A 385 29.32 26.70 -33.37
C ARG A 385 29.38 27.95 -34.26
N GLN A 386 28.42 28.85 -34.14
CA GLN A 386 28.44 30.13 -34.88
C GLN A 386 29.60 31.00 -34.42
N HIS A 387 29.83 31.13 -33.10
CA HIS A 387 30.92 31.92 -32.55
C HIS A 387 32.29 31.40 -33.00
N ILE A 388 32.52 30.08 -32.91
CA ILE A 388 33.76 29.44 -33.39
C ILE A 388 33.95 29.67 -34.89
N GLY A 389 32.88 29.55 -35.69
CA GLY A 389 32.92 29.80 -37.13
C GLY A 389 33.35 31.23 -37.46
N GLU A 390 32.71 32.23 -36.85
CA GLU A 390 33.05 33.65 -37.04
C GLU A 390 34.49 33.96 -36.63
N ASP A 391 34.94 33.40 -35.51
CA ASP A 391 36.27 33.69 -34.96
C ASP A 391 37.39 33.01 -35.78
N LEU A 392 37.16 31.77 -36.24
CA LEU A 392 38.05 31.10 -37.19
C LEU A 392 38.16 31.89 -38.51
N GLN A 393 37.04 32.33 -39.07
CA GLN A 393 37.04 33.10 -40.31
C GLN A 393 37.76 34.44 -40.15
N ARG A 394 37.56 35.15 -39.03
CA ARG A 394 38.28 36.39 -38.72
C ARG A 394 39.80 36.16 -38.73
N ARG A 395 40.28 35.10 -38.09
CA ARG A 395 41.70 34.75 -38.04
C ARG A 395 42.26 34.37 -39.42
N VAL A 396 41.51 33.60 -40.22
CA VAL A 396 41.92 33.21 -41.58
C VAL A 396 42.02 34.43 -42.49
N VAL A 397 41.00 35.29 -42.51
CA VAL A 397 40.98 36.52 -43.33
C VAL A 397 42.14 37.44 -42.95
N GLN A 398 42.41 37.64 -41.66
CA GLN A 398 43.54 38.46 -41.22
C GLN A 398 44.90 37.90 -41.67
N ARG A 399 45.06 36.57 -41.67
CA ARG A 399 46.31 35.92 -42.09
C ARG A 399 46.51 35.99 -43.60
N LEU A 400 45.45 35.77 -44.38
CA LEU A 400 45.46 35.94 -45.83
C LEU A 400 45.79 37.38 -46.22
N PHE A 401 45.19 38.36 -45.54
CA PHE A 401 45.45 39.78 -45.80
C PHE A 401 46.92 40.15 -45.54
N ARG A 402 47.50 39.64 -44.45
CA ARG A 402 48.93 39.82 -44.15
C ARG A 402 49.82 39.20 -45.22
N LEU A 403 49.51 37.99 -45.65
CA LEU A 403 50.25 37.30 -46.72
C LEU A 403 50.17 38.08 -48.04
N GLY A 404 49.00 38.61 -48.38
CA GLY A 404 48.81 39.49 -49.55
C GLY A 404 49.69 40.73 -49.49
N LEU A 405 49.72 41.42 -48.33
CA LEU A 405 50.57 42.60 -48.11
C LEU A 405 52.07 42.28 -48.20
N GLU A 406 52.51 41.15 -47.65
CA GLU A 406 53.90 40.68 -47.75
C GLU A 406 54.31 40.43 -49.21
N LEU A 407 53.44 39.75 -49.99
CA LEU A 407 53.66 39.49 -51.41
C LEU A 407 53.70 40.79 -52.24
N GLN A 408 52.80 41.74 -52.00
CA GLN A 408 52.85 43.06 -52.63
C GLN A 408 54.16 43.81 -52.33
N GLY A 409 54.65 43.72 -51.10
CA GLY A 409 55.94 44.30 -50.71
C GLY A 409 57.13 43.65 -51.42
N VAL A 410 57.05 42.37 -51.78
CA VAL A 410 58.06 41.69 -52.61
C VAL A 410 57.94 42.11 -54.07
N ALA A 411 56.72 42.16 -54.63
CA ALA A 411 56.46 42.58 -56.00
C ALA A 411 56.98 44.00 -56.29
N GLY A 412 56.83 44.92 -55.34
CA GLY A 412 57.33 46.30 -55.43
C GLY A 412 58.86 46.43 -55.41
N ARG A 413 59.60 45.42 -54.91
CA ARG A 413 61.07 45.42 -54.80
C ARG A 413 61.77 44.58 -55.88
N THR A 414 61.05 43.67 -56.53
CA THR A 414 61.56 42.85 -57.63
C THR A 414 61.76 43.68 -58.90
N THR A 415 62.86 43.49 -59.62
CA THR A 415 63.14 44.15 -60.91
C THR A 415 62.71 43.32 -62.13
N ASP A 416 62.45 42.02 -61.94
CA ASP A 416 61.92 41.11 -62.97
C ASP A 416 60.42 41.35 -63.19
N GLY A 417 60.08 41.82 -64.40
CA GLY A 417 58.69 42.14 -64.77
C GLY A 417 57.77 40.93 -64.75
N GLN A 418 58.27 39.75 -65.14
CA GLN A 418 57.46 38.53 -65.24
C GLN A 418 57.17 37.94 -63.85
N ALA A 419 58.15 38.00 -62.95
CA ALA A 419 57.96 37.67 -61.54
C ALA A 419 57.00 38.65 -60.83
N ARG A 420 57.07 39.95 -61.16
CA ARG A 420 56.15 40.97 -60.61
C ARG A 420 54.70 40.70 -61.03
N GLU A 421 54.44 40.44 -62.30
CA GLU A 421 53.09 40.09 -62.80
C GLU A 421 52.55 38.82 -62.13
N THR A 422 53.40 37.80 -61.98
CA THR A 422 53.03 36.53 -61.33
C THR A 422 52.63 36.75 -59.87
N ILE A 423 53.40 37.54 -59.11
CA ILE A 423 53.08 37.83 -57.71
C ILE A 423 51.80 38.65 -57.60
N SER A 424 51.59 39.67 -58.44
CA SER A 424 50.35 40.46 -58.45
C SER A 424 49.11 39.60 -58.72
N ALA A 425 49.18 38.67 -59.68
CA ALA A 425 48.09 37.74 -59.96
C ALA A 425 47.76 36.84 -58.74
N LYS A 426 48.76 36.44 -57.95
CA LYS A 426 48.55 35.67 -56.72
C LYS A 426 47.95 36.49 -55.58
N VAL A 427 48.26 37.78 -55.49
CA VAL A 427 47.59 38.67 -54.53
C VAL A 427 46.11 38.86 -54.90
N GLU A 428 45.80 39.03 -56.18
CA GLU A 428 44.41 39.11 -56.64
C GLU A 428 43.60 37.82 -56.34
N GLU A 429 44.24 36.66 -56.46
CA GLU A 429 43.65 35.36 -56.09
C GLU A 429 43.36 35.30 -54.57
N ILE A 430 44.28 35.75 -53.73
CA ILE A 430 44.07 35.84 -52.26
C ILE A 430 42.91 36.79 -51.93
N ASP A 431 42.84 37.95 -52.59
CA ASP A 431 41.75 38.93 -52.39
C ASP A 431 40.40 38.41 -52.90
N ALA A 432 40.39 37.59 -53.96
CA ALA A 432 39.18 36.88 -54.39
C ALA A 432 38.72 35.87 -53.33
N VAL A 433 39.63 35.05 -52.79
CA VAL A 433 39.32 34.10 -51.72
C VAL A 433 38.80 34.80 -50.46
N ILE A 434 39.38 35.94 -50.06
CA ILE A 434 38.87 36.73 -48.93
C ILE A 434 37.44 37.22 -49.19
N ARG A 435 37.12 37.67 -50.42
CA ARG A 435 35.77 38.08 -50.81
C ARG A 435 34.78 36.92 -50.80
N GLU A 436 35.18 35.75 -51.29
CA GLU A 436 34.36 34.54 -51.27
C GLU A 436 34.04 34.10 -49.84
N ILE A 437 35.05 34.06 -48.95
CA ILE A 437 34.85 33.73 -47.53
C ILE A 437 33.89 34.72 -46.89
N ARG A 438 34.05 36.04 -47.12
CA ARG A 438 33.12 37.05 -46.58
C ARG A 438 31.71 36.88 -47.13
N ALA A 439 31.56 36.63 -48.43
CA ALA A 439 30.25 36.43 -49.06
C ALA A 439 29.53 35.20 -48.49
N ALA A 440 30.24 34.10 -48.29
CA ALA A 440 29.71 32.87 -47.69
C ALA A 440 29.21 33.08 -46.23
N VAL A 441 29.85 33.97 -45.47
CA VAL A 441 29.41 34.32 -44.10
C VAL A 441 28.11 35.11 -44.10
N PHE A 442 28.00 36.08 -45.00
CA PHE A 442 26.80 36.90 -45.11
C PHE A 442 25.58 36.11 -45.58
N SER A 443 25.77 35.06 -46.40
CA SER A 443 24.69 34.17 -46.85
C SER A 443 24.30 33.08 -45.84
N LEU A 444 25.15 32.79 -44.84
CA LEU A 444 24.86 31.83 -43.76
C LEU A 444 24.15 32.44 -42.55
N ARG A 445 24.03 33.76 -42.47
CA ARG A 445 23.13 34.40 -41.50
C ARG A 445 21.70 34.27 -42.03
N PRO A 446 20.79 33.57 -41.34
CA PRO A 446 19.39 33.63 -41.71
C PRO A 446 18.96 35.09 -41.64
N THR A 447 18.29 35.58 -42.67
CA THR A 447 17.59 36.86 -42.68
C THR A 447 16.46 36.79 -41.65
N GLY A 448 16.83 36.93 -40.38
CA GLY A 448 15.92 37.12 -39.26
C GLY A 448 15.78 38.60 -38.99
N ASP A 449 14.55 39.07 -39.20
CA ASP A 449 13.95 40.27 -38.60
C ASP A 449 14.26 41.65 -39.21
N GLN A 450 13.61 41.92 -40.34
CA GLN A 450 13.11 43.25 -40.67
C GLN A 450 11.72 43.11 -41.32
N SER A 451 10.69 42.81 -40.54
CA SER A 451 9.28 43.03 -40.90
C SER A 451 8.37 42.83 -39.68
N GLY A 452 7.92 43.92 -39.05
CA GLY A 452 6.74 43.94 -38.18
C GLY A 452 6.94 44.55 -36.81
#